data_AF-A0A515A836-F1
#
_entry.id   AF-A0A515A836-F1
#
_cell.length_a   1.000
_cell.length_b   1.000
_cell.length_c   1.000
_cell.angle_alpha   90.00
_cell.angle_beta   90.00
_cell.angle_gamma   90.00
#
_symmetry.space_group_name_H-M   'P 1'
#
loop_
_entity.id
_entity.type
_entity.pdbx_description
1 polymer ?
#
loop_
_entity_poly.entity_id
_entity_poly.type
_entity_poly.pdbx_seq_one_letter_code
_entity_poly.pdbx_strand_id
1 'polypeptide(L)'
;MSDQDFQSYVGSYKNIVHRGLGDKYQLQARNFEVLFIAERGESMGNKTVIKALASVKSLLDRALVDLSKTTEFSRLRPHLVGWQQEIELADSATKLGAISKRASEIMLSLVA
;
A
#
# COMPACT_ATOMS: atom_id res chain seq x y z
N MET A 1 -10.69 14.58 3.81
CA MET A 1 -10.66 13.11 4.02
C MET A 1 -11.03 12.82 5.46
N SER A 2 -11.85 11.78 5.71
CA SER A 2 -12.28 11.41 7.06
C SER A 2 -11.25 10.53 7.78
N ASP A 3 -11.34 10.42 9.10
CA ASP A 3 -10.51 9.47 9.86
C ASP A 3 -10.87 8.01 9.55
N GLN A 4 -12.09 7.75 9.09
CA GLN A 4 -12.51 6.45 8.61
C GLN A 4 -11.79 6.06 7.32
N ASP A 5 -11.64 7.00 6.37
CA ASP A 5 -10.86 6.76 5.15
C ASP A 5 -9.39 6.49 5.48
N PHE A 6 -8.84 7.24 6.44
CA PHE A 6 -7.48 7.03 6.92
C PHE A 6 -7.28 5.61 7.47
N GLN A 7 -8.13 5.17 8.40
CA GLN A 7 -8.05 3.81 8.96
C GLN A 7 -8.25 2.74 7.89
N SER A 8 -9.18 2.96 6.95
CA SER A 8 -9.41 2.06 5.82
C SER A 8 -8.18 1.94 4.92
N TYR A 9 -7.52 3.05 4.60
CA TYR A 9 -6.31 3.06 3.77
C TYR A 9 -5.13 2.38 4.47
N VAL A 10 -4.89 2.73 5.73
CA VAL A 10 -3.81 2.13 6.53
C VAL A 10 -4.02 0.63 6.72
N GLY A 11 -5.25 0.20 7.01
CA GLY A 11 -5.60 -1.20 7.13
C GLY A 11 -5.40 -1.97 5.83
N SER A 12 -5.85 -1.41 4.70
CA SER A 12 -5.72 -2.03 3.38
C SER A 12 -4.27 -2.19 2.96
N TYR A 13 -3.45 -1.15 3.17
CA TYR A 13 -2.01 -1.21 2.92
C TYR A 13 -1.34 -2.31 3.76
N LYS A 14 -1.59 -2.33 5.07
CA LYS A 14 -1.04 -3.33 5.99
C LYS A 14 -1.46 -4.75 5.60
N ASN A 15 -2.72 -4.94 5.19
CA ASN A 15 -3.23 -6.24 4.74
C ASN A 15 -2.50 -6.75 3.48
N ILE A 16 -2.28 -5.88 2.48
CA ILE A 16 -1.53 -6.27 1.26
C ILE A 16 -0.09 -6.65 1.63
N VAL A 17 0.59 -5.84 2.45
CA VAL A 17 1.97 -6.15 2.88
C VAL A 17 2.03 -7.46 3.66
N HIS A 18 1.08 -7.69 4.58
CA HIS A 18 1.00 -8.93 5.34
C HIS A 18 0.78 -10.15 4.43
N ARG A 19 -0.21 -10.09 3.52
CA ARG A 19 -0.50 -11.20 2.60
C ARG A 19 0.64 -11.48 1.64
N GLY A 20 1.32 -10.44 1.15
CA GLY A 20 2.40 -10.59 0.19
C GLY A 20 3.74 -11.00 0.80
N LEU A 21 4.11 -10.41 1.94
CA LEU A 21 5.47 -10.53 2.48
C LEU A 21 5.53 -11.21 3.87
N GLY A 22 4.38 -11.38 4.52
CA GLY A 22 4.25 -12.00 5.83
C GLY A 22 4.52 -11.06 7.02
N ASP A 23 4.38 -11.61 8.23
CA ASP A 23 4.35 -10.85 9.48
C ASP A 23 5.65 -10.12 9.82
N LYS A 24 6.79 -10.60 9.33
CA LYS A 24 8.08 -9.95 9.56
C LYS A 24 8.15 -8.51 9.02
N TYR A 25 7.24 -8.13 8.12
CA TYR A 25 7.15 -6.80 7.54
C TYR A 25 6.12 -5.88 8.22
N GLN A 26 5.40 -6.34 9.26
CA GLN A 26 4.37 -5.53 9.93
C GLN A 26 4.90 -4.19 10.46
N LEU A 27 6.11 -4.19 11.05
CA LEU A 27 6.73 -2.96 11.57
C LEU A 27 7.02 -1.98 10.43
N GLN A 28 7.55 -2.47 9.30
CA GLN A 28 7.81 -1.63 8.14
C GLN A 28 6.51 -1.11 7.51
N ALA A 29 5.43 -1.89 7.58
CA ALA A 29 4.13 -1.46 7.08
C ALA A 29 3.53 -0.27 7.86
N ARG A 30 3.94 -0.06 9.12
CA ARG A 30 3.57 1.13 9.91
C ARG A 30 4.13 2.43 9.32
N ASN A 31 5.17 2.38 8.48
CA ASN A 31 5.72 3.58 7.86
C ASN A 31 4.71 4.30 6.95
N PHE A 32 3.69 3.59 6.43
CA PHE A 32 2.62 4.22 5.68
C PHE A 32 1.77 5.17 6.54
N GLU A 33 1.46 4.75 7.77
CA GLU A 33 0.73 5.56 8.73
C GLU A 33 1.52 6.83 9.11
N VAL A 34 2.83 6.68 9.33
CA VAL A 34 3.74 7.79 9.60
C VAL A 34 3.80 8.78 8.44
N LEU A 35 3.95 8.28 7.20
CA LEU A 35 3.94 9.09 5.99
C LEU A 35 2.62 9.89 5.88
N PHE A 36 1.49 9.22 6.10
CA PHE A 36 0.18 9.85 5.99
C PHE A 36 0.01 11.01 6.98
N ILE A 37 0.41 10.80 8.24
CA ILE A 37 0.38 11.83 9.28
C ILE A 37 1.30 13.00 8.89
N ALA A 38 2.50 12.70 8.41
CA ALA A 38 3.47 13.70 7.99
C ALA A 38 2.96 14.57 6.83
N GLU A 39 2.30 13.98 5.82
CA GLU A 39 1.67 14.71 4.72
C GLU A 39 0.49 15.57 5.20
N ARG A 40 -0.33 15.10 6.15
CA ARG A 40 -1.48 15.87 6.68
C ARG A 40 -1.06 17.04 7.57
N GLY A 41 -0.01 16.86 8.37
CA GLY A 41 0.41 17.82 9.38
C GLY A 41 1.52 18.79 8.92
N GLU A 42 1.99 18.65 7.67
CA GLU A 42 3.23 19.27 7.17
C GLU A 42 4.41 19.16 8.15
N SER A 43 4.40 18.11 8.99
CA SER A 43 5.22 18.04 10.20
C SER A 43 6.63 17.54 9.93
N MET A 44 6.92 17.17 8.69
CA MET A 44 8.23 16.71 8.23
C MET A 44 8.69 17.55 7.05
N GLY A 45 9.98 17.87 7.01
CA GLY A 45 10.56 18.53 5.85
C GLY A 45 10.33 17.72 4.56
N ASN A 46 10.11 18.41 3.44
CA ASN A 46 9.75 17.82 2.14
C ASN A 46 10.66 16.64 1.72
N LYS A 47 11.97 16.74 1.95
CA LYS A 47 12.93 15.64 1.69
C LYS A 47 12.61 14.35 2.45
N THR A 48 12.14 14.46 3.69
CA THR A 48 11.78 13.30 4.52
C THR A 48 10.50 12.65 4.03
N VAL A 49 9.50 13.45 3.64
CA VAL A 49 8.25 12.97 3.03
C VAL A 49 8.54 12.21 1.74
N ILE A 50 9.36 12.76 0.85
CA ILE A 50 9.75 12.09 -0.41
C ILE A 50 10.41 10.73 -0.15
N LYS A 51 11.34 10.64 0.82
CA LYS A 51 12.00 9.38 1.19
C LYS A 51 11.03 8.36 1.79
N ALA A 52 10.13 8.82 2.66
CA ALA A 52 9.11 7.98 3.27
C ALA A 52 8.15 7.44 2.19
N LEU A 53 7.71 8.29 1.27
CA LEU A 53 6.87 7.91 0.12
C LEU A 53 7.56 6.84 -0.73
N ALA A 54 8.81 7.05 -1.14
CA ALA A 54 9.57 6.07 -1.91
C ALA A 54 9.71 4.72 -1.19
N SER A 55 9.94 4.74 0.12
CA SER A 55 10.08 3.52 0.94
C SER A 55 8.76 2.75 1.03
N VAL A 56 7.65 3.47 1.25
CA VAL A 56 6.30 2.90 1.30
C VAL A 56 5.91 2.28 -0.05
N LYS A 57 6.19 2.98 -1.16
CA LYS A 57 5.99 2.47 -2.52
C LYS A 57 6.75 1.16 -2.74
N SER A 58 8.05 1.16 -2.44
CA SER A 58 8.90 -0.01 -2.65
C SER A 58 8.44 -1.21 -1.82
N LEU A 59 7.93 -1.00 -0.60
CA LEU A 59 7.38 -2.10 0.19
C LEU A 59 6.06 -2.64 -0.41
N LEU A 60 5.18 -1.75 -0.85
CA LEU A 60 3.90 -2.15 -1.47
C LEU A 60 4.11 -2.87 -2.80
N ASP A 61 4.99 -2.34 -3.66
CA ASP A 61 5.34 -2.96 -4.93
C ASP A 61 5.91 -4.38 -4.73
N ARG A 62 6.86 -4.54 -3.80
CA ARG A 62 7.39 -5.88 -3.44
C ARG A 62 6.29 -6.82 -2.97
N ALA A 63 5.33 -6.34 -2.17
CA ALA A 63 4.21 -7.16 -1.73
C ALA A 63 3.34 -7.60 -2.90
N LEU A 64 3.03 -6.72 -3.85
CA LEU A 64 2.28 -7.08 -5.06
C LEU A 64 3.05 -8.07 -5.95
N VAL A 65 4.36 -7.90 -6.09
CA VAL A 65 5.24 -8.84 -6.81
C VAL A 65 5.16 -10.22 -6.19
N ASP A 66 5.30 -10.35 -4.87
CA ASP A 66 5.24 -11.65 -4.21
C ASP A 66 3.86 -12.28 -4.29
N LEU A 67 2.78 -11.50 -4.13
CA LEU A 67 1.42 -11.96 -4.39
C LEU A 67 1.26 -12.51 -5.81
N SER A 68 1.83 -11.87 -6.82
CA SER A 68 1.73 -12.32 -8.23
C SER A 68 2.34 -13.71 -8.49
N LYS A 69 3.28 -14.13 -7.64
CA LYS A 69 3.96 -15.43 -7.72
C LYS A 69 3.17 -16.56 -7.06
N THR A 70 2.25 -16.23 -6.16
CA THR A 70 1.43 -17.24 -5.48
C THR A 70 0.29 -17.73 -6.38
N THR A 71 -0.09 -19.00 -6.23
CA THR A 71 -1.14 -19.63 -7.04
C THR A 71 -2.53 -19.10 -6.71
N GLU A 72 -2.78 -18.76 -5.43
CA GLU A 72 -4.01 -18.14 -4.93
C GLU A 72 -4.38 -16.87 -5.73
N PHE A 73 -3.39 -16.02 -6.02
CA PHE A 73 -3.61 -14.74 -6.69
C PHE A 73 -3.30 -14.77 -8.20
N SER A 74 -3.16 -15.96 -8.81
CA SER A 74 -2.83 -16.12 -10.23
C SER A 74 -3.81 -15.40 -11.18
N ARG A 75 -5.11 -15.40 -10.84
CA ARG A 75 -6.18 -14.72 -11.60
C ARG A 75 -6.06 -13.19 -11.55
N LEU A 76 -5.35 -12.66 -10.55
CA LEU A 76 -5.17 -11.22 -10.37
C LEU A 76 -3.94 -10.66 -11.07
N ARG A 77 -3.11 -11.47 -11.73
CA ARG A 77 -1.86 -11.01 -12.37
C ARG A 77 -2.02 -9.76 -13.24
N PRO A 78 -3.03 -9.64 -14.14
CA PRO A 78 -3.20 -8.42 -14.94
C PRO A 78 -3.50 -7.18 -14.07
N HIS A 79 -4.31 -7.35 -13.02
CA HIS A 79 -4.62 -6.27 -12.08
C HIS A 79 -3.41 -5.87 -11.24
N LEU A 80 -2.60 -6.84 -10.80
CA LEU A 80 -1.38 -6.60 -10.03
C LEU A 80 -0.41 -5.72 -10.82
N VAL A 81 -0.15 -6.04 -12.09
CA VAL A 81 0.70 -5.22 -12.97
C VAL A 81 0.14 -3.80 -13.13
N GLY A 82 -1.17 -3.67 -13.33
CA GLY A 82 -1.82 -2.36 -13.41
C GLY A 82 -1.65 -1.54 -12.12
N TRP A 83 -1.83 -2.16 -10.96
CA TRP A 83 -1.65 -1.48 -9.67
C TRP A 83 -0.19 -1.09 -9.41
N GLN A 84 0.78 -1.88 -9.85
CA GLN A 84 2.20 -1.51 -9.74
C GLN A 84 2.51 -0.21 -10.51
N GLN A 85 1.97 -0.08 -11.72
CA GLN A 85 2.11 1.17 -12.50
C GLN A 85 1.44 2.35 -11.80
N GLU A 86 0.23 2.16 -11.24
CA GLU A 86 -0.44 3.21 -10.48
C GLU A 86 0.34 3.63 -9.22
N ILE A 87 0.98 2.67 -8.52
CA ILE A 87 1.84 2.92 -7.35
C ILE A 87 3.07 3.73 -7.74
N GLU A 88 3.69 3.42 -8.87
CA GLU A 88 4.83 4.16 -9.39
C GLU A 88 4.47 5.64 -9.59
N LEU A 89 3.28 5.91 -10.13
CA LEU A 89 2.78 7.26 -10.41
C LEU A 89 2.21 8.00 -9.19
N ALA A 90 1.90 7.31 -8.10
CA ALA A 90 1.27 7.92 -6.93
C ALA A 90 2.21 8.91 -6.20
N ASP A 91 1.90 10.20 -6.18
CA ASP A 91 2.76 11.24 -5.58
C ASP A 91 2.46 11.55 -4.10
N SER A 92 1.53 10.81 -3.49
CA SER A 92 1.05 11.08 -2.14
C SER A 92 0.57 9.81 -1.43
N ALA A 93 0.56 9.86 -0.09
CA ALA A 93 0.01 8.82 0.76
C ALA A 93 -1.48 8.59 0.50
N THR A 94 -2.23 9.65 0.19
CA THR A 94 -3.66 9.55 -0.13
C THR A 94 -3.90 8.71 -1.39
N LYS A 95 -3.16 8.98 -2.47
CA LYS A 95 -3.27 8.18 -3.71
C LYS A 95 -2.86 6.73 -3.46
N LEU A 96 -1.76 6.49 -2.74
CA LEU A 96 -1.34 5.14 -2.36
C LEU A 96 -2.39 4.42 -1.51
N GLY A 97 -3.02 5.13 -0.58
CA GLY A 97 -4.09 4.60 0.26
C GLY A 97 -5.31 4.17 -0.54
N ALA A 98 -5.75 5.01 -1.50
CA ALA A 98 -6.86 4.69 -2.38
C ALA A 98 -6.57 3.46 -3.27
N ILE A 99 -5.36 3.38 -3.86
CA ILE A 99 -4.93 2.21 -4.64
C ILE A 99 -4.92 0.97 -3.75
N SER A 100 -4.35 1.06 -2.54
CA SER A 100 -4.26 -0.05 -1.59
C SER A 100 -5.64 -0.54 -1.16
N LYS A 101 -6.59 0.38 -0.92
CA LYS A 101 -7.98 0.04 -0.59
C LYS A 101 -8.62 -0.77 -1.71
N ARG A 102 -8.62 -0.23 -2.93
CA ARG A 102 -9.21 -0.90 -4.10
C ARG A 102 -8.57 -2.27 -4.37
N ALA A 103 -7.25 -2.37 -4.28
CA ALA A 103 -6.53 -3.62 -4.45
C ALA A 103 -6.92 -4.65 -3.37
N SER A 104 -6.97 -4.24 -2.11
CA SER A 104 -7.35 -5.11 -0.99
C SER A 104 -8.80 -5.59 -1.10
N GLU A 105 -9.74 -4.72 -1.49
CA GLU A 105 -11.15 -5.08 -1.68
C GLU A 105 -11.32 -6.16 -2.76
N ILE A 106 -10.63 -6.00 -3.89
CA ILE A 106 -10.65 -6.99 -4.98
C ILE A 106 -10.03 -8.31 -4.53
N MET A 107 -8.89 -8.28 -3.83
CA MET A 107 -8.28 -9.50 -3.28
C MET A 107 -9.22 -10.24 -2.33
N LEU A 108 -9.92 -9.53 -1.45
CA LEU A 108 -10.87 -10.15 -0.51
C LEU A 108 -12.09 -10.75 -1.24
N SER A 109 -12.60 -10.10 -2.28
CA SER A 109 -13.77 -10.58 -3.03
C SER A 109 -13.51 -11.86 -3.86
N LEU A 110 -12.25 -12.20 -4.11
CA LEU A 110 -11.87 -13.34 -4.95
C LEU A 110 -11.35 -14.54 -4.17
N VAL A 111 -11.07 -14.35 -2.88
CA VAL A 111 -10.63 -15.38 -1.93
C VAL A 111 -11.79 -15.84 -1.02
N ALA A 112 -12.89 -15.09 -0.98
CA ALA A 112 -14.15 -15.46 -0.32
C ALA A 112 -15.00 -16.40 -1.19
#